data_AF-E2BIC3-F1
#
_entry.id   AF-E2BIC3-F1
#
_cell.length_a   1.000
_cell.length_b   1.000
_cell.length_c   1.000
_cell.angle_alpha   90.00
_cell.angle_beta   90.00
_cell.angle_gamma   90.00
#
_symmetry.space_group_name_H-M   'P 1'
#
loop_
_entity.id
_entity.type
_entity.pdbx_description
1 polymer ?
#
loop_
_entity_poly.entity_id
_entity_poly.type
_entity_poly.pdbx_seq_one_letter_code
_entity_poly.pdbx_strand_id
1 'polypeptide(L)'
;MLPDHVNVYHVNGSNENMITKLHIERAKKTDSGEYTCSVSQFSTTAVHIHVLNGEKQAAVHHDQWNAARAVNHHAAFVEFYAVFVNLLLHLWRTYQPL
;
A
#
# COMPACT_ATOMS: atom_id res chain seq x y z
N MET A 1 -10.09 24.49 28.59
CA MET A 1 -8.71 24.95 28.83
C MET A 1 -7.79 24.04 28.06
N LEU A 2 -6.90 24.59 27.22
CA LEU A 2 -5.89 23.79 26.53
C LEU A 2 -4.82 23.33 27.55
N PRO A 3 -4.20 22.15 27.36
CA PRO A 3 -3.06 21.74 28.16
C PRO A 3 -1.85 22.67 27.97
N ASP A 4 -0.97 22.72 28.96
CA ASP A 4 0.24 23.55 29.01
C ASP A 4 1.29 23.24 27.93
N HIS A 5 1.27 22.03 27.39
CA HIS A 5 2.12 21.57 26.29
C HIS A 5 1.48 21.79 24.91
N VAL A 6 0.31 22.43 24.86
CA VAL A 6 -0.41 22.75 23.63
C VAL A 6 -0.39 24.27 23.40
N ASN A 7 0.24 24.68 22.31
CA ASN A 7 0.35 26.07 21.91
C ASN A 7 -0.41 26.33 20.61
N VAL A 8 -1.07 27.49 20.55
CA VAL A 8 -1.79 27.96 19.35
C VAL A 8 -1.14 29.23 18.84
N TYR A 9 -0.80 29.24 17.55
CA TYR A 9 -0.17 30.37 16.90
C TYR A 9 -1.02 30.82 15.73
N HIS A 10 -1.20 32.13 15.58
CA HIS A 10 -1.75 32.72 14.37
C HIS A 10 -0.61 33.09 13.44
N VAL A 11 -0.72 32.68 12.19
CA VAL A 11 0.22 33.02 11.12
C VAL A 11 -0.52 33.82 10.08
N ASN A 12 0.08 34.94 9.68
CA ASN A 12 -0.41 35.72 8.56
C ASN A 12 -0.28 34.86 7.29
N GLY A 13 -1.42 34.54 6.67
CA GLY A 13 -1.45 34.02 5.30
C GLY A 13 -1.31 35.17 4.30
N SER A 14 -1.82 34.97 3.09
CA SER A 14 -2.07 36.11 2.19
C SER A 14 -3.09 37.07 2.81
N ASN A 15 -3.31 38.20 2.15
CA ASN A 15 -4.29 39.24 2.49
C ASN A 15 -5.73 38.74 2.79
N GLU A 16 -6.07 37.50 2.43
CA GLU A 16 -7.42 36.90 2.62
C GLU A 16 -7.41 35.62 3.48
N ASN A 17 -6.24 35.09 3.83
CA ASN A 17 -6.13 33.82 4.55
C ASN A 17 -5.66 34.03 5.99
N MET A 18 -6.52 33.71 6.95
CA MET A 18 -6.14 33.55 8.36
C MET A 18 -5.74 32.09 8.61
N ILE A 19 -4.50 31.85 9.02
CA ILE A 19 -4.00 30.51 9.32
C ILE A 19 -3.77 30.41 10.83
N THR A 20 -4.32 29.37 11.45
CA THR A 20 -4.08 29.03 12.85
C THR A 20 -3.32 27.71 12.92
N LYS A 21 -2.18 27.69 13.61
CA LYS A 21 -1.34 26.52 13.81
C LYS A 21 -1.47 26.04 15.26
N LEU A 22 -1.82 24.77 15.41
CA LEU A 22 -1.79 24.05 16.68
C LEU A 22 -0.48 23.28 16.79
N HIS A 23 0.24 23.47 17.89
CA HIS A 23 1.48 22.77 18.19
C HIS A 23 1.37 22.05 19.53
N ILE A 24 1.58 20.74 19.52
CA ILE A 24 1.53 19.88 20.71
C ILE A 24 2.95 19.37 20.97
N GLU A 25 3.63 19.90 21.98
CA GLU A 25 4.93 19.40 22.38
C GLU A 25 4.80 18.07 23.12
N ARG A 26 5.68 17.11 22.79
CA ARG A 26 5.74 15.79 23.47
C ARG A 26 4.35 15.14 23.59
N ALA A 27 3.63 15.08 22.48
CA ALA A 27 2.26 14.59 22.41
C ALA A 27 2.11 13.22 23.09
N LYS A 28 1.07 13.11 23.93
CA LYS A 28 0.69 11.93 24.70
C LYS A 28 -0.65 11.39 24.20
N LYS A 29 -0.95 10.13 24.52
CA LYS A 29 -2.26 9.51 24.20
C LYS A 29 -3.46 10.32 24.69
N THR A 30 -3.32 11.00 25.83
CA THR A 30 -4.33 11.89 26.42
C THR A 30 -4.67 13.10 25.56
N ASP A 31 -3.81 13.43 24.59
CA ASP A 31 -4.00 14.56 23.70
C ASP A 31 -4.79 14.13 22.46
N SER A 32 -5.16 12.84 22.35
CA SER A 32 -6.09 12.38 21.32
C SER A 32 -7.49 12.92 21.59
N GLY A 33 -8.19 13.33 20.54
CA GLY A 33 -9.54 13.82 20.65
C GLY A 33 -9.94 14.73 19.49
N GLU A 34 -11.09 15.36 19.64
CA GLU A 34 -11.60 16.32 18.68
C GLU A 34 -11.05 17.72 18.97
N TYR A 35 -10.38 18.29 17.97
CA TYR A 35 -9.86 19.64 18.00
C TYR A 35 -10.68 20.51 17.06
N THR A 36 -11.29 21.55 17.64
CA THR A 36 -12.17 22.45 16.91
C THR A 36 -11.48 23.80 16.68
N CYS A 37 -11.47 24.25 15.43
CA CYS A 37 -11.08 25.60 15.04
C CYS A 37 -12.33 26.41 14.71
N SER A 38 -12.58 27.48 15.46
CA SER A 38 -13.73 28.36 15.27
C SER A 38 -13.28 29.78 14.95
N VAL A 39 -13.73 30.30 13.80
CA VAL A 39 -13.56 31.70 13.39
C VAL A 39 -14.83 32.46 13.80
N SER A 40 -14.82 32.96 15.04
CA SER A 40 -15.99 33.60 15.66
C SER A 40 -17.27 32.75 15.47
N GLN A 41 -18.38 33.38 15.09
CA GLN A 41 -19.68 32.74 14.83
C GLN A 41 -19.89 32.28 13.37
N PHE A 42 -18.91 32.52 12.48
CA PHE A 42 -19.11 32.40 11.04
C PHE A 42 -18.67 31.04 10.49
N SER A 43 -17.66 30.43 11.08
CA SER A 43 -17.15 29.14 10.62
C SER A 43 -16.54 28.36 11.76
N THR A 44 -16.87 27.08 11.85
CA THR A 44 -16.28 26.13 12.79
C THR A 44 -15.96 24.85 12.03
N THR A 45 -14.74 24.35 12.20
CA THR A 45 -14.29 23.07 11.64
C THR A 45 -13.66 22.23 12.73
N ALA A 46 -13.88 20.93 12.70
CA ALA A 46 -13.34 20.00 13.68
C ALA A 46 -12.47 18.95 12.98
N VAL A 47 -11.36 18.59 13.63
CA VAL A 47 -10.47 17.52 13.21
C VAL A 47 -10.24 16.55 14.36
N HIS A 48 -10.19 15.25 14.07
CA HIS A 48 -9.92 14.25 15.08
C HIS A 48 -8.43 13.88 15.06
N ILE A 49 -7.74 14.11 16.17
CA ILE A 49 -6.32 13.77 16.33
C ILE A 49 -6.22 12.48 17.12
N HIS A 50 -5.42 11.52 16.62
CA HIS A 50 -5.14 10.28 17.32
C HIS A 50 -3.63 10.13 17.55
N VAL A 51 -3.21 10.17 18.82
CA VAL A 51 -1.81 10.05 19.22
C VAL A 51 -1.52 8.59 19.57
N LEU A 52 -0.54 8.01 18.86
CA LEU A 52 -0.15 6.60 19.00
C LEU A 52 1.10 6.46 19.90
N ASN A 53 1.27 5.29 20.53
CA ASN A 53 2.42 5.00 21.40
C ASN A 53 3.72 4.64 20.61
N GLY A 54 3.86 5.10 19.37
CA GLY A 54 4.97 4.70 18.50
C GLY A 54 4.87 3.25 18.00
N GLU A 55 3.65 2.73 17.86
CA GLU A 55 3.46 1.41 17.28
C GLU A 55 4.01 1.35 15.85
N LYS A 56 4.73 0.25 15.55
CA LYS A 56 5.31 0.02 14.23
C LYS A 56 4.14 -0.07 13.24
N GLN A 57 4.08 0.87 12.31
CA GLN A 57 3.09 0.84 11.23
C GLN A 57 3.13 -0.54 10.58
N ALA A 58 1.97 -1.16 10.41
CA ALA A 58 1.88 -2.41 9.68
C ALA A 58 2.52 -2.21 8.31
N ALA A 59 3.39 -3.13 7.90
CA ALA A 59 3.89 -3.14 6.54
C ALA A 59 2.66 -3.31 5.64
N VAL A 60 2.31 -2.26 4.88
CA VAL A 60 1.29 -2.35 3.85
C VAL A 60 1.88 -3.24 2.75
N HIS A 61 1.72 -4.56 2.92
CA HIS A 61 2.07 -5.51 1.90
C HIS A 61 0.98 -5.40 0.83
N HIS A 62 1.25 -4.60 -0.20
CA HIS A 62 0.47 -4.69 -1.41
C HIS A 62 0.82 -6.04 -2.04
N ASP A 63 -0.11 -6.99 -1.96
CA ASP A 63 0.02 -8.26 -2.64
C ASP A 63 0.09 -8.01 -4.16
N GLN A 64 1.31 -7.90 -4.70
CA GLN A 64 1.56 -8.20 -6.11
C GLN A 64 1.47 -9.71 -6.31
N TRP A 65 0.27 -10.24 -6.12
CA TRP A 65 -0.07 -11.55 -6.63
C TRP A 65 -0.16 -11.45 -8.15
N ASN A 66 0.60 -12.32 -8.82
CA ASN A 66 0.52 -12.70 -10.25
C ASN A 66 1.63 -12.15 -11.16
N ALA A 67 2.78 -12.82 -11.14
CA ALA A 67 3.35 -13.40 -12.36
C ALA A 67 4.36 -14.51 -12.00
N ALA A 68 3.95 -15.48 -11.18
CA ALA A 68 4.59 -16.78 -11.26
C ALA A 68 4.25 -17.33 -12.65
N ARG A 69 5.14 -17.13 -13.63
CA ARG A 69 5.09 -17.87 -14.89
C ARG A 69 5.22 -19.34 -14.51
N ALA A 70 4.09 -20.03 -14.38
CA ALA A 70 4.04 -21.47 -14.41
C ALA A 70 4.53 -21.89 -15.80
N VAL A 71 5.84 -22.07 -15.94
CA VAL A 71 6.39 -22.74 -17.11
C VAL A 71 5.97 -24.20 -16.96
N ASN A 72 4.91 -24.56 -17.69
CA ASN A 72 4.31 -25.88 -17.72
C ASN A 72 5.35 -26.94 -18.13
N HIS A 73 5.86 -27.69 -17.16
CA HIS A 73 6.79 -28.81 -17.40
C HIS A 73 6.18 -29.93 -18.27
N HIS A 74 4.85 -29.93 -18.44
CA HIS A 74 4.12 -30.83 -19.33
C HIS A 74 4.43 -30.62 -20.82
N ALA A 75 4.73 -29.40 -21.26
CA ALA A 75 4.98 -29.15 -22.69
C ALA A 75 6.26 -29.86 -23.17
N ALA A 76 7.34 -29.81 -22.36
CA ALA A 76 8.60 -30.46 -22.69
C ALA A 76 8.48 -31.99 -22.78
N PHE A 77 7.66 -32.60 -21.92
CA PHE A 77 7.48 -34.06 -21.91
C PHE A 77 6.66 -34.55 -23.11
N VAL A 78 5.63 -33.80 -23.51
CA VAL A 78 4.82 -34.09 -24.71
C VAL A 78 5.65 -33.97 -25.98
N GLU A 79 6.49 -32.93 -26.09
CA GLU A 79 7.40 -32.76 -27.23
C GLU A 79 8.36 -33.96 -27.36
N PHE A 80 8.98 -34.39 -26.26
CA PHE A 80 9.94 -35.49 -26.28
C PHE A 80 9.28 -36.82 -26.70
N TYR A 81 8.09 -37.11 -26.18
CA TYR A 81 7.32 -38.29 -26.56
C TYR A 81 6.89 -38.26 -28.03
N ALA A 82 6.43 -37.10 -28.53
CA ALA A 82 6.04 -36.94 -29.92
C ALA A 82 7.23 -37.15 -30.87
N VAL A 83 8.41 -36.60 -30.54
CA VAL A 83 9.65 -36.83 -31.31
C VAL A 83 10.00 -38.32 -31.32
N PHE A 84 9.94 -38.98 -30.16
CA PHE A 84 10.24 -40.40 -30.05
C PHE A 84 9.28 -41.29 -30.86
N VAL A 85 7.97 -41.05 -30.79
CA VAL A 85 6.97 -41.77 -31.59
C VAL A 85 7.20 -41.54 -33.08
N ASN A 86 7.46 -40.30 -33.51
CA ASN A 86 7.78 -40.03 -34.91
C ASN A 86 9.07 -40.74 -35.34
N LEU A 87 10.12 -40.75 -34.52
CA LEU A 87 11.36 -41.47 -34.82
C LEU A 87 11.10 -42.97 -34.98
N LEU A 88 10.34 -43.59 -34.07
CA LEU A 88 9.99 -45.01 -34.18
C LEU A 88 9.14 -45.29 -35.44
N LEU A 89 8.18 -44.43 -35.77
CA LEU A 89 7.39 -44.56 -37.00
C LEU A 89 8.27 -44.39 -38.25
N HIS A 90 9.21 -43.44 -38.24
CA HIS A 90 10.17 -43.25 -39.32
C HIS A 90 11.05 -44.49 -39.48
N LEU A 91 11.61 -45.00 -38.38
CA LEU A 91 12.42 -46.22 -38.38
C LEU A 91 11.62 -47.41 -38.90
N TRP A 92 10.38 -47.60 -38.45
CA TRP A 92 9.51 -48.66 -38.95
C TRP A 92 9.22 -48.51 -40.45
N ARG A 93 8.96 -47.27 -40.91
CA ARG A 93 8.74 -46.96 -42.33
C ARG A 93 10.00 -47.20 -43.18
N THR A 94 11.19 -46.94 -42.64
CA THR A 94 12.48 -47.20 -43.31
C THR A 94 12.97 -48.64 -43.15
N TYR A 95 12.42 -49.42 -42.21
CA TYR A 95 12.71 -50.85 -42.04
C TYR A 95 11.82 -51.72 -42.92
N GLN A 96 10.77 -51.14 -43.53
CA GLN A 96 9.93 -51.82 -44.50
C GLN A 96 10.21 -51.44 -45.98
N PRO A 97 11.46 -51.57 -46.48
CA PRO A 97 11.72 -51.75 -47.90
C PRO A 97 12.41 -53.11 -48.16
N LEU A 98 11.63 -54.04 -48.72
CA LEU A 98 11.96 -55.41 -49.18
C LEU A 98 12.30 -56.45 -48.10
#